data_AF-A0A928U687-F1
#
_entry.id   AF-A0A928U687-F1
#
_cell.length_a   1.000
_cell.length_b   1.000
_cell.length_c   1.000
_cell.angle_alpha   90.00
_cell.angle_beta   90.00
_cell.angle_gamma   90.00
#
_symmetry.space_group_name_H-M   'P 1'
#
loop_
_entity.id
_entity.type
_entity.pdbx_description
1 polymer ?
#
loop_
_entity_poly.entity_id
_entity_poly.type
_entity_poly.pdbx_seq_one_letter_code
_entity_poly.pdbx_strand_id
1 'polypeptide(L)'
;MEYEKEETNIQYCSRVERLISCYIGPCGSLFVATAILVSGYLGSNYLKERAAAKALTERGVLTMEAIQVYSGIMRKQEEAENKLREDLFNSSIKIFSEADTFKLNEQMLNFELIANNFHESFNLKPFFEYMKEKMSVSSLSNNMHKEYLTRLYQTAQTIIEKQMLILEGAGDKFSRMVDIERLEQSHGSLQLEEDNLMVEGIERNYKTSVIKVNIESKEILVRLEVRTIKENATEVDKKTTEFWVSLFDFPMIHNVTLSYDQRCAIVLNEFTESCADITLATFPGSLASRGKPYYQEAIQNLLVTGKLFVEDSDKTKQW
;
A
#
# COMPACT_ATOMS: atom_id res chain seq x y z
N MET A 1 -13.73 98.31 -57.20
CA MET A 1 -14.81 97.59 -56.51
C MET A 1 -14.44 96.11 -56.50
N GLU A 2 -13.30 95.78 -55.88
CA GLU A 2 -12.66 94.46 -56.05
C GLU A 2 -11.65 94.16 -54.91
N TYR A 3 -11.97 94.56 -53.67
CA TYR A 3 -11.09 94.33 -52.51
C TYR A 3 -11.82 93.78 -51.27
N GLU A 4 -13.10 93.43 -51.38
CA GLU A 4 -13.92 93.07 -50.21
C GLU A 4 -14.38 91.59 -50.19
N LYS A 5 -13.83 90.75 -51.08
CA LYS A 5 -14.30 89.36 -51.26
C LYS A 5 -13.36 88.27 -50.73
N GLU A 6 -12.18 88.64 -50.24
CA GLU A 6 -11.12 87.67 -49.90
C GLU A 6 -11.03 87.35 -48.39
N GLU A 7 -11.51 88.23 -47.50
CA GLU A 7 -11.44 88.00 -46.05
C GLU A 7 -12.49 87.02 -45.51
N THR A 8 -13.64 86.87 -46.17
CA THR A 8 -14.71 85.96 -45.71
C THR A 8 -14.40 84.47 -45.93
N ASN A 9 -13.45 84.12 -46.79
CA ASN A 9 -13.17 82.71 -47.13
C ASN A 9 -12.18 82.04 -46.13
N ILE A 10 -11.27 82.82 -45.54
CA ILE A 10 -10.28 82.33 -44.57
C ILE A 10 -10.94 82.02 -43.21
N GLN A 11 -12.02 82.75 -42.86
CA GLN A 11 -12.70 82.58 -41.58
C GLN A 11 -13.54 81.29 -41.49
N TYR A 12 -14.09 80.81 -42.62
CA TYR A 12 -14.84 79.54 -42.66
C TYR A 12 -13.93 78.31 -42.59
N CYS A 13 -12.74 78.37 -43.20
CA CYS A 13 -11.77 77.27 -43.17
C CYS A 13 -11.28 76.96 -41.73
N SER A 14 -11.01 78.00 -40.93
CA SER A 14 -10.52 77.84 -39.54
C SER A 14 -11.55 77.30 -38.53
N ARG A 15 -12.84 77.31 -38.89
CA ARG A 15 -13.95 76.83 -38.04
C ARG A 15 -14.23 75.34 -38.27
N VAL A 16 -14.01 74.85 -39.49
CA VAL A 16 -14.15 73.43 -39.84
C VAL A 16 -12.97 72.61 -39.30
N GLU A 17 -11.74 73.13 -39.36
CA GLU A 17 -10.56 72.46 -38.78
C GLU A 17 -10.66 72.30 -37.25
N ARG A 18 -11.29 73.25 -36.55
CA ARG A 18 -11.54 73.15 -35.10
C ARG A 18 -12.61 72.13 -34.73
N LEU A 19 -13.65 71.96 -35.55
CA LEU A 19 -14.69 70.94 -35.35
C LEU A 19 -14.17 69.52 -35.59
N ILE A 20 -13.36 69.34 -36.64
CA ILE A 20 -12.71 68.06 -36.97
C ILE A 20 -11.76 67.65 -35.85
N SER A 21 -10.94 68.59 -35.34
CA SER A 21 -9.97 68.30 -34.28
C SER A 21 -10.62 67.98 -32.92
N CYS A 22 -11.80 68.55 -32.63
CA CYS A 22 -12.45 68.39 -31.33
C CYS A 22 -13.32 67.13 -31.23
N TYR A 23 -13.92 66.66 -32.34
CA TYR A 23 -14.79 65.46 -32.34
C TYR A 23 -14.12 64.20 -32.90
N ILE A 24 -13.29 64.31 -33.95
CA ILE A 24 -12.71 63.14 -34.63
C ILE A 24 -11.44 62.64 -33.91
N GLY A 25 -10.68 63.55 -33.28
CA GLY A 25 -9.50 63.20 -32.49
C GLY A 25 -9.80 62.25 -31.30
N PRO A 26 -10.77 62.57 -30.41
CA PRO A 26 -11.11 61.71 -29.28
C PRO A 26 -11.81 60.42 -29.71
N CYS A 27 -12.73 60.47 -30.69
CA CYS A 27 -13.46 59.30 -31.17
C CYS A 27 -12.54 58.26 -31.82
N GLY A 28 -11.53 58.69 -32.59
CA GLY A 28 -10.55 57.76 -33.18
C GLY A 28 -9.78 56.96 -32.13
N SER A 29 -9.39 57.59 -31.02
CA SER A 29 -8.69 56.91 -29.92
C SER A 29 -9.55 55.84 -29.22
N LEU A 30 -10.85 56.07 -29.14
CA LEU A 30 -11.81 55.16 -28.49
C LEU A 30 -12.06 53.91 -29.34
N PHE A 31 -12.07 54.04 -30.67
CA PHE A 31 -12.12 52.90 -31.60
C PHE A 31 -10.85 52.05 -31.54
N VAL A 32 -9.67 52.67 -31.45
CA VAL A 32 -8.42 51.93 -31.31
C VAL A 32 -8.38 51.19 -29.97
N ALA A 33 -8.81 51.83 -28.87
CA ALA A 33 -8.86 51.19 -27.56
C ALA A 33 -9.83 50.00 -27.51
N THR A 34 -11.02 50.12 -28.12
CA THR A 34 -11.98 49.00 -28.21
C THR A 34 -11.48 47.87 -29.09
N ALA A 35 -10.82 48.18 -30.21
CA ALA A 35 -10.19 47.16 -31.05
C ALA A 35 -9.10 46.39 -30.29
N ILE A 36 -8.23 47.08 -29.55
CA ILE A 36 -7.19 46.45 -28.72
C ILE A 36 -7.82 45.57 -27.63
N LEU A 37 -8.88 46.03 -26.96
CA LEU A 37 -9.57 45.25 -25.93
C LEU A 37 -10.24 43.99 -26.51
N VAL A 38 -10.93 44.11 -27.64
CA VAL A 38 -11.58 42.96 -28.29
C VAL A 38 -10.54 41.97 -28.82
N SER A 39 -9.48 42.45 -29.47
CA SER A 39 -8.38 41.59 -29.92
C SER A 39 -7.64 40.94 -28.75
N GLY A 40 -7.43 41.67 -27.65
CA GLY A 40 -6.84 41.13 -26.42
C GLY A 40 -7.73 40.08 -25.77
N TYR A 41 -9.04 40.29 -25.72
CA TYR A 41 -10.01 39.34 -25.18
C TYR A 41 -10.11 38.06 -26.01
N LEU A 42 -10.25 38.18 -27.33
CA LEU A 42 -10.29 37.03 -28.25
C LEU A 42 -8.95 36.28 -28.26
N GLY A 43 -7.83 37.01 -28.27
CA GLY A 43 -6.49 36.44 -28.17
C GLY A 43 -6.27 35.71 -26.84
N SER A 44 -6.73 36.30 -25.73
CA SER A 44 -6.62 35.66 -24.40
C SER A 44 -7.43 34.38 -24.32
N ASN A 45 -8.67 34.37 -24.81
CA ASN A 45 -9.50 33.16 -24.80
C ASN A 45 -8.93 32.06 -25.71
N TYR A 46 -8.43 32.42 -26.89
CA TYR A 46 -7.77 31.46 -27.78
C TYR A 46 -6.48 30.87 -27.19
N LEU A 47 -5.66 31.70 -26.52
CA LEU A 47 -4.45 31.24 -25.85
C LEU A 47 -4.77 30.38 -24.62
N LYS A 48 -5.83 30.69 -23.86
CA LYS A 48 -6.30 29.88 -22.73
C LYS A 48 -6.75 28.49 -23.17
N GLU A 49 -7.54 28.39 -24.23
CA GLU A 49 -7.98 27.09 -24.77
C GLU A 49 -6.79 26.24 -25.25
N ARG A 50 -5.83 26.86 -25.97
CA ARG A 50 -4.61 26.14 -26.39
C ARG A 50 -3.71 25.76 -25.23
N ALA A 51 -3.57 26.62 -24.22
CA ALA A 51 -2.80 26.31 -23.02
C ALA A 51 -3.44 25.15 -22.24
N ALA A 52 -4.77 25.11 -22.12
CA ALA A 52 -5.49 24.03 -21.47
C ALA A 52 -5.35 22.70 -22.23
N ALA A 53 -5.50 22.72 -23.56
CA ALA A 53 -5.32 21.52 -24.41
C ALA A 53 -3.88 20.99 -24.35
N LYS A 54 -2.89 21.88 -24.35
CA LYS A 54 -1.48 21.50 -24.24
C LYS A 54 -1.17 20.93 -22.85
N ALA A 55 -1.69 21.54 -21.78
CA ALA A 55 -1.54 21.03 -20.42
C ALA A 55 -2.17 19.64 -20.22
N LEU A 56 -3.34 19.38 -20.82
CA LEU A 56 -3.96 18.05 -20.80
C LEU A 56 -3.11 17.00 -21.52
N THR A 57 -2.51 17.38 -22.66
CA THR A 57 -1.68 16.47 -23.47
C THR A 57 -0.34 16.20 -22.79
N GLU A 58 0.34 17.23 -22.29
CA GLU A 58 1.60 17.12 -21.53
C GLU A 58 1.38 16.28 -20.25
N ARG A 59 0.26 16.46 -19.54
CA ARG A 59 -0.11 15.59 -18.40
C ARG A 59 -0.35 14.14 -18.81
N GLY A 60 -1.04 13.90 -19.93
CA GLY A 60 -1.23 12.55 -20.47
C GLY A 60 0.09 11.86 -20.78
N VAL A 61 1.04 12.58 -21.39
CA VAL A 61 2.39 12.07 -21.68
C VAL A 61 3.17 11.77 -20.40
N LEU A 62 3.16 12.68 -19.41
CA LEU A 62 3.82 12.45 -18.12
C LEU A 62 3.26 11.23 -17.38
N THR A 63 1.94 11.00 -17.46
CA THR A 63 1.33 9.80 -16.87
C THR A 63 1.74 8.53 -17.61
N MET A 64 1.87 8.55 -18.94
CA MET A 64 2.36 7.41 -19.71
C MET A 64 3.84 7.12 -19.43
N GLU A 65 4.69 8.14 -19.35
CA GLU A 65 6.11 7.97 -18.99
C GLU A 65 6.27 7.39 -17.59
N ALA A 66 5.51 7.90 -16.61
CA ALA A 66 5.50 7.35 -15.26
C ALA A 66 5.05 5.89 -15.24
N ILE A 67 4.01 5.53 -16.00
CA ILE A 67 3.55 4.13 -16.15
C ILE A 67 4.62 3.26 -16.79
N GLN A 68 5.33 3.75 -17.81
CA GLN A 68 6.41 3.01 -18.46
C GLN A 68 7.58 2.78 -17.52
N VAL A 69 8.04 3.82 -16.81
CA VAL A 69 9.12 3.70 -15.80
C VAL A 69 8.69 2.73 -14.70
N TYR A 70 7.47 2.86 -14.19
CA TYR A 70 6.91 1.96 -13.18
C TYR A 70 6.88 0.52 -13.68
N SER A 71 6.35 0.27 -14.89
CA SER A 71 6.34 -1.08 -15.48
C SER A 71 7.75 -1.64 -15.68
N GLY A 72 8.71 -0.79 -16.03
CA GLY A 72 10.12 -1.18 -16.17
C GLY A 72 10.77 -1.56 -14.83
N ILE A 73 10.52 -0.79 -13.77
CA ILE A 73 10.97 -1.11 -12.40
C ILE A 73 10.33 -2.42 -11.94
N MET A 74 9.02 -2.58 -12.13
CA MET A 74 8.29 -3.79 -11.76
C MET A 74 8.81 -5.02 -12.50
N ARG A 75 9.10 -4.90 -13.81
CA ARG A 75 9.69 -5.99 -14.58
C ARG A 75 11.08 -6.38 -14.05
N LYS A 76 11.92 -5.38 -13.74
CA LYS A 76 13.25 -5.63 -13.13
C LYS A 76 13.14 -6.28 -11.75
N GLN A 77 12.17 -5.84 -10.95
CA GLN A 77 11.90 -6.44 -9.64
C GLN A 77 11.43 -7.89 -9.81
N GLU A 78 10.52 -8.16 -10.74
CA GLU A 78 10.04 -9.52 -11.04
C GLU A 78 11.15 -10.43 -11.58
N GLU A 79 12.02 -9.91 -12.45
CA GLU A 79 13.21 -10.63 -12.94
C GLU A 79 14.18 -10.96 -11.79
N ALA A 80 14.45 -10.00 -10.89
CA ALA A 80 15.32 -10.20 -9.74
C ALA A 80 14.74 -11.19 -8.72
N GLU A 81 13.43 -11.09 -8.42
CA GLU A 81 12.73 -12.01 -7.52
C GLU A 81 12.65 -13.42 -8.10
N ASN A 82 12.41 -13.58 -9.42
CA ASN A 82 12.41 -14.89 -10.05
C ASN A 82 13.79 -15.54 -10.00
N LYS A 83 14.85 -14.78 -10.27
CA LYS A 83 16.22 -15.28 -10.16
C LYS A 83 16.55 -15.68 -8.71
N LEU A 84 16.17 -14.84 -7.75
CA LEU A 84 16.31 -15.16 -6.33
C LEU A 84 15.58 -16.46 -5.99
N ARG A 85 14.33 -16.63 -6.45
CA ARG A 85 13.55 -17.85 -6.22
C ARG A 85 14.20 -19.09 -6.84
N GLU A 86 14.81 -18.97 -8.02
CA GLU A 86 15.56 -20.04 -8.68
C GLU A 86 16.82 -20.44 -7.89
N ASP A 87 17.65 -19.46 -7.51
CA ASP A 87 18.86 -19.70 -6.70
C ASP A 87 18.51 -20.34 -5.35
N LEU A 88 17.42 -19.88 -4.72
CA LEU A 88 16.90 -20.45 -3.48
C LEU A 88 16.34 -21.85 -3.63
N PHE A 89 15.63 -22.13 -4.72
CA PHE A 89 15.12 -23.46 -5.02
C PHE A 89 16.27 -24.46 -5.22
N ASN A 90 17.30 -24.07 -5.97
CA ASN A 90 18.50 -24.88 -6.18
C ASN A 90 19.24 -25.14 -4.86
N SER A 91 19.37 -24.12 -4.00
CA SER A 91 19.94 -24.25 -2.66
C SER A 91 19.12 -25.21 -1.77
N SER A 92 17.78 -25.07 -1.80
CA SER A 92 16.87 -25.92 -1.03
C SER A 92 16.95 -27.37 -1.50
N ILE A 93 16.88 -27.64 -2.81
CA ILE A 93 17.03 -29.00 -3.36
C ILE A 93 18.34 -29.62 -2.91
N LYS A 94 19.45 -28.87 -2.94
CA LYS A 94 20.74 -29.40 -2.52
C LYS A 94 20.74 -29.85 -1.05
N ILE A 95 20.09 -29.08 -0.16
CA ILE A 95 19.94 -29.41 1.26
C ILE A 95 19.09 -30.68 1.47
N PHE A 96 18.04 -30.85 0.66
CA PHE A 96 17.09 -31.96 0.81
C PHE A 96 17.45 -33.23 0.03
N SER A 97 18.32 -33.15 -0.98
CA SER A 97 18.68 -34.27 -1.86
C SER A 97 19.83 -35.15 -1.32
N GLU A 98 20.66 -34.65 -0.40
CA GLU A 98 21.69 -35.46 0.25
C GLU A 98 21.04 -36.41 1.28
N ALA A 99 20.75 -37.64 0.83
CA ALA A 99 19.98 -38.68 1.52
C ALA A 99 20.69 -39.40 2.69
N ASP A 100 21.75 -38.83 3.25
CA ASP A 100 22.49 -39.47 4.34
C ASP A 100 22.04 -38.98 5.72
N THR A 101 21.60 -39.93 6.53
CA THR A 101 21.13 -39.78 7.92
C THR A 101 22.14 -39.12 8.87
N PHE A 102 23.40 -38.95 8.45
CA PHE A 102 24.48 -38.37 9.24
C PHE A 102 24.59 -36.83 9.21
N LYS A 103 23.69 -36.13 8.51
CA LYS A 103 23.76 -34.66 8.35
C LYS A 103 22.57 -33.85 8.87
N LEU A 104 21.73 -34.37 9.76
CA LEU A 104 20.58 -33.60 10.29
C LEU A 104 21.00 -32.25 10.88
N ASN A 105 22.17 -32.18 11.54
CA ASN A 105 22.72 -30.91 12.05
C ASN A 105 23.11 -29.93 10.92
N GLU A 106 23.75 -30.42 9.85
CA GLU A 106 24.10 -29.60 8.69
C GLU A 106 22.84 -29.11 7.96
N GLN A 107 21.84 -29.99 7.82
CA GLN A 107 20.54 -29.63 7.23
C GLN A 107 19.83 -28.58 8.07
N MET A 108 19.83 -28.72 9.40
CA MET A 108 19.28 -27.73 10.32
C MET A 108 19.99 -26.38 10.20
N LEU A 109 21.32 -26.37 10.25
CA LEU A 109 22.11 -25.14 10.12
C LEU A 109 21.89 -24.46 8.76
N ASN A 110 21.89 -25.21 7.67
CA ASN A 110 21.64 -24.66 6.35
C ASN A 110 20.21 -24.11 6.23
N PHE A 111 19.23 -24.80 6.82
CA PHE A 111 17.87 -24.30 6.89
C PHE A 111 17.76 -23.01 7.71
N GLU A 112 18.39 -22.94 8.89
CA GLU A 112 18.44 -21.73 9.71
C GLU A 112 19.04 -20.55 8.95
N LEU A 113 20.12 -20.77 8.17
CA LEU A 113 20.72 -19.74 7.34
C LEU A 113 19.75 -19.27 6.25
N ILE A 114 19.09 -20.17 5.53
CA ILE A 114 18.13 -19.79 4.50
C ILE A 114 16.95 -19.04 5.12
N ALA A 115 16.37 -19.60 6.19
CA ALA A 115 15.20 -19.03 6.85
C ALA A 115 15.51 -17.61 7.37
N ASN A 116 16.68 -17.39 7.98
CA ASN A 116 17.08 -16.07 8.47
C ASN A 116 17.37 -15.04 7.38
N ASN A 117 17.80 -15.45 6.18
CA ASN A 117 18.14 -14.52 5.10
C ASN A 117 17.01 -14.28 4.10
N PHE A 118 16.03 -15.19 4.03
CA PHE A 118 15.00 -15.20 2.98
C PHE A 118 13.57 -15.29 3.50
N HIS A 119 13.35 -14.98 4.77
CA HIS A 119 12.01 -15.04 5.38
C HIS A 119 10.97 -14.10 4.74
N GLU A 120 11.40 -13.06 4.04
CA GLU A 120 10.51 -12.12 3.35
C GLU A 120 10.17 -12.57 1.92
N SER A 121 10.83 -13.60 1.39
CA SER A 121 10.75 -13.92 -0.04
C SER A 121 9.84 -15.10 -0.37
N PHE A 122 9.59 -16.02 0.57
CA PHE A 122 8.76 -17.20 0.31
C PHE A 122 8.14 -17.80 1.57
N ASN A 123 7.20 -18.73 1.36
CA ASN A 123 6.55 -19.43 2.46
C ASN A 123 7.47 -20.50 3.06
N LEU A 124 7.99 -20.23 4.26
CA LEU A 124 8.86 -21.14 5.00
C LEU A 124 8.10 -22.26 5.74
N LYS A 125 6.78 -22.13 5.97
CA LYS A 125 6.00 -23.07 6.79
C LYS A 125 6.16 -24.53 6.37
N PRO A 126 6.05 -24.91 5.09
CA PRO A 126 6.22 -26.31 4.68
C PRO A 126 7.59 -26.89 5.04
N PHE A 127 8.64 -26.06 5.08
CA PHE A 127 9.99 -26.50 5.43
C PHE A 127 10.13 -26.70 6.94
N PHE A 128 9.55 -25.83 7.76
CA PHE A 128 9.48 -26.01 9.20
C PHE A 128 8.71 -27.30 9.56
N GLU A 129 7.57 -27.54 8.90
CA GLU A 129 6.77 -28.75 9.09
C GLU A 129 7.52 -30.00 8.66
N TYR A 130 8.17 -29.98 7.50
CA TYR A 130 9.01 -31.09 7.03
C TYR A 130 10.16 -31.42 7.99
N MET A 131 10.86 -30.40 8.50
CA MET A 131 11.95 -30.61 9.45
C MET A 131 11.43 -31.18 10.78
N LYS A 132 10.28 -30.68 11.28
CA LYS A 132 9.61 -31.23 12.48
C LYS A 132 9.24 -32.70 12.28
N GLU A 133 8.65 -33.06 11.14
CA GLU A 133 8.26 -34.45 10.81
C GLU A 133 9.50 -35.36 10.70
N LYS A 134 10.53 -34.93 9.97
CA LYS A 134 11.78 -35.71 9.80
C LYS A 134 12.46 -35.97 11.15
N MET A 135 12.45 -34.99 12.05
CA MET A 135 12.98 -35.15 13.41
C MET A 135 12.17 -36.16 14.23
N SER A 136 10.85 -36.22 14.05
CA SER A 136 9.97 -37.17 14.77
C SER A 136 10.20 -38.63 14.36
N VAL A 137 10.61 -38.88 13.11
CA VAL A 137 10.85 -40.23 12.57
C VAL A 137 12.29 -40.71 12.84
N SER A 138 13.24 -39.79 13.02
CA SER A 138 14.66 -40.13 13.22
C SER A 138 14.93 -40.82 14.57
N SER A 139 15.78 -41.85 14.58
CA SER A 139 16.17 -42.60 15.80
C SER A 139 17.19 -41.85 16.69
N LEU A 140 16.98 -40.56 16.90
CA LEU A 140 17.87 -39.73 17.71
C LEU A 140 17.64 -39.98 19.20
N SER A 141 18.68 -39.77 20.01
CA SER A 141 18.53 -39.71 21.47
C SER A 141 17.53 -38.61 21.85
N ASN A 142 16.66 -38.87 22.83
CA ASN A 142 15.64 -37.93 23.30
C ASN A 142 16.19 -36.52 23.61
N ASN A 143 17.45 -36.41 24.08
CA ASN A 143 18.05 -35.12 24.38
C ASN A 143 18.37 -34.30 23.10
N MET A 144 18.99 -34.94 22.11
CA MET A 144 19.31 -34.29 20.82
C MET A 144 18.05 -33.90 20.06
N HIS A 145 17.01 -34.74 20.11
CA HIS A 145 15.72 -34.45 19.49
C HIS A 145 15.10 -33.17 20.07
N LYS A 146 15.11 -33.03 21.41
CA LYS A 146 14.60 -31.83 22.09
C LYS A 146 15.41 -30.58 21.73
N GLU A 147 16.72 -30.69 21.60
CA GLU A 147 17.60 -29.58 21.20
C GLU A 147 17.27 -29.06 19.79
N TYR A 148 17.15 -29.96 18.80
CA TYR A 148 16.81 -29.56 17.43
C TYR A 148 15.42 -28.94 17.31
N LEU A 149 14.42 -29.50 18.00
CA LEU A 149 13.08 -28.90 18.04
C LEU A 149 13.11 -27.51 18.67
N THR A 150 13.89 -27.34 19.75
CA THR A 150 14.05 -26.03 20.41
C THR A 150 14.64 -25.00 19.45
N ARG A 151 15.73 -25.37 18.73
CA ARG A 151 16.33 -24.51 17.70
C ARG A 151 15.36 -24.15 16.58
N LEU A 152 14.53 -25.11 16.15
CA LEU A 152 13.52 -24.91 15.10
C LEU A 152 12.47 -23.89 15.53
N TYR A 153 11.91 -24.02 16.73
CA TYR A 153 10.96 -23.05 17.27
C TYR A 153 11.60 -21.68 17.50
N GLN A 154 12.83 -21.62 18.03
CA GLN A 154 13.56 -20.36 18.22
C GLN A 154 13.82 -19.64 16.89
N THR A 155 14.15 -20.38 15.84
CA THR A 155 14.35 -19.82 14.50
C THR A 155 13.06 -19.24 13.94
N ALA A 156 11.95 -19.96 14.07
CA ALA A 156 10.64 -19.46 13.65
C ALA A 156 10.25 -18.20 14.42
N GLN A 157 10.43 -18.19 15.75
CA GLN A 157 10.15 -17.04 16.59
C GLN A 157 11.01 -15.84 16.21
N THR A 158 12.33 -16.03 16.01
CA THR A 158 13.24 -14.97 15.56
C THR A 158 12.77 -14.35 14.25
N ILE A 159 12.26 -15.16 13.32
CA ILE A 159 11.73 -14.67 12.05
C ILE A 159 10.44 -13.89 12.25
N ILE A 160 9.51 -14.40 13.08
CA ILE A 160 8.27 -13.69 13.42
C ILE A 160 8.60 -12.33 14.03
N GLU A 161 9.50 -12.28 15.01
CA GLU A 161 9.94 -11.03 15.65
C GLU A 161 10.52 -10.03 14.65
N LYS A 162 11.40 -10.48 13.74
CA LYS A 162 11.95 -9.62 12.67
C LYS A 162 10.87 -9.08 11.75
N GLN A 163 9.93 -9.93 11.32
CA GLN A 163 8.84 -9.49 10.45
C GLN A 163 7.92 -8.51 11.18
N MET A 164 7.55 -8.82 12.42
CA MET A 164 6.70 -7.97 13.24
C MET A 164 7.31 -6.58 13.44
N LEU A 165 8.62 -6.49 13.67
CA LEU A 165 9.32 -5.20 13.77
C LEU A 165 9.13 -4.31 12.53
N ILE A 166 9.16 -4.91 11.33
CA ILE A 166 8.94 -4.19 10.07
C ILE A 166 7.48 -3.77 9.94
N LEU A 167 6.55 -4.69 10.25
CA LEU A 167 5.11 -4.46 10.14
C LEU A 167 4.63 -3.37 11.12
N GLU A 168 5.18 -3.32 12.32
CA GLU A 168 4.89 -2.29 13.33
C GLU A 168 5.38 -0.90 12.92
N GLY A 169 6.40 -0.81 12.06
CA GLY A 169 6.91 0.49 11.59
C GLY A 169 5.91 1.26 10.73
N ALA A 170 4.97 0.58 10.08
CA ALA A 170 3.97 1.17 9.19
C ALA A 170 2.53 0.71 9.48
N GLY A 171 2.35 -0.08 10.52
CA GLY A 171 1.09 -0.69 10.93
C GLY A 171 0.82 -0.50 12.42
N ASP A 172 -0.12 -1.27 12.94
CA ASP A 172 -0.52 -1.23 14.34
C ASP A 172 -0.85 -2.65 14.84
N LYS A 173 -0.72 -2.91 16.14
CA LYS A 173 -0.87 -4.25 16.72
C LYS A 173 -1.44 -4.25 18.12
N PHE A 174 -2.01 -5.39 18.51
CA PHE A 174 -2.31 -5.70 19.89
C PHE A 174 -2.08 -7.18 20.19
N SER A 175 -1.77 -7.50 21.45
CA SER A 175 -1.55 -8.86 21.91
C SER A 175 -2.63 -9.29 22.90
N ARG A 176 -2.93 -10.59 22.93
CA ARG A 176 -3.90 -11.20 23.84
C ARG A 176 -3.37 -12.55 24.32
N MET A 177 -3.52 -12.77 25.61
CA MET A 177 -3.28 -14.07 26.22
C MET A 177 -4.55 -14.91 26.14
N VAL A 178 -4.41 -16.13 25.63
CA VAL A 178 -5.43 -17.16 25.54
C VAL A 178 -5.20 -18.14 26.69
N ASP A 179 -6.18 -18.25 27.56
CA ASP A 179 -6.21 -19.25 28.63
C ASP A 179 -6.88 -20.53 28.09
N ILE A 180 -6.08 -21.58 27.92
CA ILE A 180 -6.51 -22.85 27.32
C ILE A 180 -7.42 -23.60 28.30
N GLU A 181 -7.16 -23.51 29.60
CA GLU A 181 -8.00 -24.15 30.64
C GLU A 181 -9.41 -23.54 30.65
N ARG A 182 -9.51 -22.20 30.51
CA ARG A 182 -10.81 -21.52 30.37
C ARG A 182 -11.54 -21.90 29.10
N LEU A 183 -10.81 -22.16 28.00
CA LEU A 183 -11.41 -22.62 26.76
C LEU A 183 -12.08 -23.99 26.93
N GLU A 184 -11.43 -24.95 27.60
CA GLU A 184 -12.00 -26.29 27.84
C GLU A 184 -13.28 -26.25 28.67
N GLN A 185 -13.38 -25.29 29.59
CA GLN A 185 -14.57 -25.06 30.42
C GLN A 185 -15.70 -24.37 29.63
N SER A 186 -15.36 -23.52 28.67
CA SER A 186 -16.33 -22.88 27.78
C SER A 186 -16.70 -23.85 26.65
N HIS A 187 -17.85 -24.52 26.74
CA HIS A 187 -18.36 -25.46 25.71
C HIS A 187 -18.69 -24.77 24.36
N GLY A 188 -17.70 -24.18 23.68
CA GLY A 188 -17.88 -23.48 22.42
C GLY A 188 -16.63 -22.72 21.97
N SER A 189 -16.47 -21.49 22.44
CA SER A 189 -15.37 -20.60 22.03
C SER A 189 -15.07 -19.57 23.11
N LEU A 190 -13.78 -19.28 23.29
CA LEU A 190 -13.31 -18.19 24.16
C LEU A 190 -13.23 -16.90 23.34
N GLN A 191 -14.12 -15.95 23.62
CA GLN A 191 -14.05 -14.62 23.01
C GLN A 191 -12.99 -13.78 23.73
N LEU A 192 -12.06 -13.19 22.97
CA LEU A 192 -11.05 -12.27 23.48
C LEU A 192 -11.57 -10.83 23.43
N GLU A 193 -10.93 -9.94 24.19
CA GLU A 193 -11.26 -8.51 24.20
C GLU A 193 -11.03 -7.89 22.83
N GLU A 194 -12.05 -7.18 22.33
CA GLU A 194 -12.02 -6.47 21.05
C GLU A 194 -11.05 -5.28 21.14
N ASP A 195 -10.41 -4.94 20.03
CA ASP A 195 -9.53 -3.76 19.95
C ASP A 195 -9.70 -3.00 18.65
N ASN A 196 -9.35 -1.72 18.65
CA ASN A 196 -9.36 -0.89 17.47
C ASN A 196 -7.93 -0.61 17.00
N LEU A 197 -7.66 -0.86 15.72
CA LEU A 197 -6.37 -0.51 15.11
C LEU A 197 -6.59 0.51 14.00
N MET A 198 -5.67 1.47 13.91
CA MET A 198 -5.71 2.52 12.90
C MET A 198 -4.47 2.47 12.02
N VAL A 199 -4.67 2.23 10.72
CA VAL A 199 -3.58 2.20 9.73
C VAL A 199 -3.98 3.06 8.54
N GLU A 200 -3.11 4.00 8.15
CA GLU A 200 -3.33 4.96 7.05
C GLU A 200 -4.66 5.73 7.15
N GLY A 201 -5.08 6.08 8.37
CA GLY A 201 -6.31 6.83 8.64
C GLY A 201 -7.60 6.00 8.59
N ILE A 202 -7.50 4.68 8.42
CA ILE A 202 -8.65 3.76 8.43
C ILE A 202 -8.69 3.04 9.79
N GLU A 203 -9.74 3.32 10.57
CA GLU A 203 -9.98 2.64 11.85
C GLU A 203 -10.78 1.34 11.62
N ARG A 204 -10.31 0.25 12.24
CA ARG A 204 -11.01 -1.04 12.23
C ARG A 204 -11.09 -1.63 13.63
N ASN A 205 -12.26 -2.21 13.91
CA ASN A 205 -12.49 -2.99 15.12
C ASN A 205 -12.27 -4.48 14.84
N TYR A 206 -11.43 -5.11 15.65
CA TYR A 206 -11.05 -6.50 15.57
C TYR A 206 -11.65 -7.29 16.73
N LYS A 207 -12.37 -8.35 16.38
CA LYS A 207 -12.92 -9.30 17.33
C LYS A 207 -12.33 -10.67 17.05
N THR A 208 -11.58 -11.18 18.01
CA THR A 208 -10.91 -12.49 17.92
C THR A 208 -11.58 -13.47 18.87
N SER A 209 -11.85 -14.68 18.40
CA SER A 209 -12.39 -15.76 19.22
C SER A 209 -11.64 -17.05 18.97
N VAL A 210 -11.24 -17.72 20.02
CA VAL A 210 -10.58 -19.02 19.96
C VAL A 210 -11.63 -20.11 20.03
N ILE A 211 -11.69 -20.96 19.00
CA ILE A 211 -12.68 -22.03 18.88
C ILE A 211 -12.12 -23.34 19.44
N LYS A 212 -10.89 -23.69 19.04
CA LYS A 212 -10.29 -24.99 19.35
C LYS A 212 -8.78 -24.84 19.49
N VAL A 213 -8.20 -25.68 20.33
CA VAL A 213 -6.74 -25.78 20.51
C VAL A 213 -6.32 -27.23 20.24
N ASN A 214 -5.20 -27.41 19.54
CA ASN A 214 -4.53 -28.69 19.40
C ASN A 214 -3.17 -28.62 20.10
N ILE A 215 -3.06 -29.30 21.24
CA ILE A 215 -1.87 -29.30 22.10
C ILE A 215 -0.71 -30.04 21.42
N GLU A 216 -0.98 -31.13 20.70
CA GLU A 216 0.06 -31.93 20.03
C GLU A 216 0.70 -31.18 18.86
N SER A 217 -0.13 -30.56 18.01
CA SER A 217 0.38 -29.78 16.87
C SER A 217 0.85 -28.38 17.27
N LYS A 218 0.45 -27.90 18.46
CA LYS A 218 0.63 -26.51 18.95
C LYS A 218 -0.04 -25.49 18.02
N GLU A 219 -1.32 -25.73 17.76
CA GLU A 219 -2.12 -24.91 16.84
C GLU A 219 -3.42 -24.46 17.48
N ILE A 220 -3.87 -23.27 17.10
CA ILE A 220 -5.09 -22.65 17.61
C ILE A 220 -5.99 -22.32 16.44
N LEU A 221 -7.23 -22.80 16.48
CA LEU A 221 -8.28 -22.42 15.53
C LEU A 221 -8.89 -21.10 15.99
N VAL A 222 -8.63 -20.05 15.22
CA VAL A 222 -9.07 -18.68 15.51
C VAL A 222 -10.14 -18.27 14.52
N ARG A 223 -11.22 -17.67 15.04
CA ARG A 223 -12.20 -16.90 14.29
C ARG A 223 -11.86 -15.43 14.43
N LEU A 224 -11.58 -14.80 13.30
CA LEU A 224 -11.34 -13.37 13.20
C LEU A 224 -12.53 -12.69 12.56
N GLU A 225 -13.10 -11.70 13.24
CA GLU A 225 -14.09 -10.78 12.71
C GLU A 225 -13.49 -9.38 12.65
N VAL A 226 -13.49 -8.78 11.47
CA VAL A 226 -12.99 -7.43 11.20
C VAL A 226 -14.16 -6.56 10.78
N ARG A 227 -14.33 -5.42 11.46
CA ARG A 227 -15.35 -4.41 11.18
C ARG A 227 -14.68 -3.13 10.72
N THR A 228 -14.96 -2.72 9.48
CA THR A 228 -14.46 -1.46 8.92
C THR A 228 -15.58 -0.42 8.92
N ILE A 229 -15.34 0.73 9.55
CA ILE A 229 -16.26 1.87 9.54
C ILE A 229 -16.02 2.65 8.25
N LYS A 230 -17.06 2.86 7.43
CA LYS A 230 -16.96 3.71 6.22
C LYS A 230 -17.40 5.14 6.53
N GLU A 231 -16.72 6.12 5.92
CA GLU A 231 -16.96 7.57 6.13
C GLU A 231 -18.39 8.02 5.80
N ASN A 232 -19.12 7.27 4.97
CA ASN A 232 -20.49 7.58 4.57
C ASN A 232 -21.40 6.36 4.76
N ALA A 233 -22.24 6.42 5.80
CA ALA A 233 -23.36 5.54 6.13
C ALA A 233 -23.09 4.36 7.09
N THR A 234 -24.17 4.05 7.81
CA THR A 234 -24.49 2.97 8.76
C THR A 234 -24.08 1.53 8.37
N GLU A 235 -23.38 1.32 7.25
CA GLU A 235 -22.93 0.02 6.79
C GLU A 235 -21.50 -0.26 7.26
N VAL A 236 -21.39 -1.18 8.22
CA VAL A 236 -20.11 -1.74 8.66
C VAL A 236 -19.74 -2.86 7.70
N ASP A 237 -18.61 -2.72 6.99
CA ASP A 237 -18.06 -3.84 6.21
C ASP A 237 -17.51 -4.87 7.20
N LYS A 238 -18.19 -6.01 7.28
CA LYS A 238 -17.88 -7.09 8.21
C LYS A 238 -17.27 -8.26 7.43
N LYS A 239 -16.01 -8.57 7.74
CA LYS A 239 -15.32 -9.74 7.23
C LYS A 239 -15.11 -10.73 8.37
N THR A 240 -15.55 -11.97 8.19
CA THR A 240 -15.33 -13.04 9.16
C THR A 240 -14.59 -14.19 8.47
N THR A 241 -13.54 -14.68 9.12
CA THR A 241 -12.73 -15.79 8.62
C THR A 241 -12.28 -16.67 9.76
N GLU A 242 -12.06 -17.95 9.47
CA GLU A 242 -11.59 -18.95 10.42
C GLU A 242 -10.38 -19.65 9.85
N PHE A 243 -9.32 -19.79 10.65
CA PHE A 243 -8.10 -20.44 10.22
C PHE A 243 -7.29 -20.92 11.44
N TRP A 244 -6.45 -21.92 11.21
CA TRP A 244 -5.47 -22.39 12.19
C TRP A 244 -4.26 -21.47 12.21
N VAL A 245 -3.79 -21.15 13.41
CA VAL A 245 -2.57 -20.39 13.68
C VAL A 245 -1.59 -21.30 14.40
N SER A 246 -0.38 -21.43 13.86
CA SER A 246 0.73 -22.21 14.39
C SER A 246 1.96 -21.34 14.65
N LEU A 247 2.93 -21.90 15.38
CA LEU A 247 4.25 -21.27 15.61
C LEU A 247 5.07 -21.07 14.31
N PHE A 248 4.61 -21.61 13.18
CA PHE A 248 5.27 -21.49 11.87
C PHE A 248 4.47 -20.61 10.89
N ASP A 249 3.45 -19.90 11.37
CA ASP A 249 2.70 -18.92 10.57
C ASP A 249 3.36 -17.54 10.62
N PHE A 250 4.10 -17.22 9.55
CA PHE A 250 4.79 -15.94 9.39
C PHE A 250 3.88 -14.82 8.88
N PRO A 251 3.82 -13.64 9.54
CA PRO A 251 2.80 -12.61 9.27
C PRO A 251 2.88 -11.97 7.87
N MET A 252 4.08 -11.81 7.31
CA MET A 252 4.23 -11.27 5.95
C MET A 252 3.71 -12.22 4.85
N ILE A 253 3.54 -13.51 5.18
CA ILE A 253 3.11 -14.56 4.26
C ILE A 253 1.67 -15.00 4.56
N HIS A 254 1.37 -15.28 5.82
CA HIS A 254 0.10 -15.79 6.32
C HIS A 254 -0.70 -14.64 6.91
N ASN A 255 -1.47 -13.99 6.04
CA ASN A 255 -2.32 -12.85 6.39
C ASN A 255 -3.66 -12.92 5.66
N VAL A 256 -4.60 -12.16 6.18
CA VAL A 256 -5.93 -11.94 5.61
C VAL A 256 -5.91 -10.60 4.91
N THR A 257 -6.22 -10.60 3.62
CA THR A 257 -6.40 -9.36 2.84
C THR A 257 -7.65 -8.63 3.30
N LEU A 258 -7.55 -7.33 3.53
CA LEU A 258 -8.64 -6.43 3.89
C LEU A 258 -8.92 -5.47 2.73
N SER A 259 -9.93 -4.62 2.88
CA SER A 259 -10.18 -3.50 1.98
C SER A 259 -9.05 -2.47 2.05
N TYR A 260 -8.92 -1.61 1.03
CA TYR A 260 -7.92 -0.53 0.95
C TYR A 260 -6.46 -1.02 0.92
N ASP A 261 -6.19 -2.14 0.25
CA ASP A 261 -4.86 -2.77 0.18
C ASP A 261 -4.18 -2.91 1.56
N GLN A 262 -4.96 -3.22 2.60
CA GLN A 262 -4.44 -3.49 3.93
C GLN A 262 -4.55 -4.96 4.25
N ARG A 263 -3.74 -5.42 5.20
CA ARG A 263 -3.68 -6.82 5.60
C ARG A 263 -3.67 -6.92 7.10
N CYS A 264 -4.18 -8.02 7.62
CA CYS A 264 -3.96 -8.38 9.01
C CYS A 264 -3.42 -9.80 9.14
N ALA A 265 -2.53 -10.00 10.09
CA ALA A 265 -2.00 -11.31 10.46
C ALA A 265 -2.25 -11.56 11.94
N ILE A 266 -2.45 -12.83 12.29
CA ILE A 266 -2.42 -13.29 13.68
C ILE A 266 -1.23 -14.21 13.79
N VAL A 267 -0.35 -13.93 14.74
CA VAL A 267 0.83 -14.74 15.04
C VAL A 267 0.69 -15.34 16.44
N LEU A 268 1.23 -16.54 16.60
CA LEU A 268 1.35 -17.21 17.88
C LEU A 268 2.76 -16.97 18.40
N ASN A 269 2.91 -16.16 19.45
CA ASN A 269 4.22 -15.82 20.02
C ASN A 269 4.72 -16.94 20.93
N GLU A 270 3.84 -17.44 21.79
CA GLU A 270 4.14 -18.46 22.78
C GLU A 270 2.99 -19.45 22.89
N PHE A 271 3.32 -20.72 23.14
CA PHE A 271 2.33 -21.79 23.32
C PHE A 271 2.81 -22.79 24.38
N THR A 272 2.04 -22.89 25.45
CA THR A 272 2.21 -23.85 26.54
C THR A 272 0.97 -24.72 26.66
N GLU A 273 0.96 -25.65 27.62
CA GLU A 273 -0.20 -26.52 27.86
C GLU A 273 -1.41 -25.77 28.45
N SER A 274 -1.18 -24.68 29.18
CA SER A 274 -2.23 -23.91 29.87
C SER A 274 -2.52 -22.56 29.24
N CYS A 275 -1.56 -21.96 28.53
CA CYS A 275 -1.73 -20.66 27.90
C CYS A 275 -1.05 -20.54 26.54
N ALA A 276 -1.58 -19.61 25.73
CA ALA A 276 -0.97 -19.19 24.49
C ALA A 276 -1.01 -17.68 24.35
N ASP A 277 0.04 -17.07 23.81
CA ASP A 277 0.09 -15.64 23.53
C ASP A 277 -0.03 -15.40 22.03
N ILE A 278 -1.03 -14.61 21.63
CA ILE A 278 -1.26 -14.25 20.23
C ILE A 278 -1.13 -12.75 20.03
N THR A 279 -0.55 -12.36 18.91
CA THR A 279 -0.51 -10.95 18.46
C THR A 279 -1.26 -10.82 17.15
N LEU A 280 -2.16 -9.84 17.07
CA LEU A 280 -2.76 -9.41 15.82
C LEU A 280 -2.04 -8.14 15.36
N ALA A 281 -1.59 -8.13 14.11
CA ALA A 281 -1.04 -6.95 13.45
C ALA A 281 -1.87 -6.58 12.22
N THR A 282 -2.10 -5.29 12.02
CA THR A 282 -2.66 -4.72 10.79
C THR A 282 -1.60 -3.86 10.12
N PHE A 283 -1.43 -3.98 8.81
CA PHE A 283 -0.37 -3.30 8.09
C PHE A 283 -0.72 -3.08 6.60
N PRO A 284 -0.04 -2.17 5.90
CA PRO A 284 -0.22 -1.95 4.47
C PRO A 284 0.19 -3.17 3.63
N GLY A 285 -0.53 -3.41 2.55
CA GLY A 285 -0.35 -4.55 1.64
C GLY A 285 1.03 -4.60 0.97
N SER A 286 1.67 -3.45 0.84
CA SER A 286 3.04 -3.28 0.34
C SER A 286 4.10 -4.00 1.17
N LEU A 287 3.84 -4.29 2.44
CA LEU A 287 4.75 -5.01 3.33
C LEU A 287 4.55 -6.53 3.32
N ALA A 288 3.51 -7.03 2.65
CA ALA A 288 3.33 -8.48 2.51
C ALA A 288 4.21 -9.02 1.39
N SER A 289 4.93 -10.10 1.70
CA SER A 289 5.73 -10.87 0.74
C SER A 289 4.92 -11.40 -0.45
N ARG A 290 3.63 -11.66 -0.24
CA ARG A 290 2.68 -12.07 -1.29
C ARG A 290 1.66 -10.98 -1.57
N GLY A 291 2.05 -9.97 -2.33
CA GLY A 291 1.14 -8.95 -2.83
C GLY A 291 1.78 -8.17 -3.96
N LYS A 292 1.54 -8.57 -5.21
CA LYS A 292 1.53 -7.56 -6.26
C LYS A 292 0.40 -6.60 -5.86
N PRO A 293 0.62 -5.28 -5.73
CA PRO A 293 -0.52 -4.37 -5.73
C PRO A 293 -1.33 -4.73 -6.96
N TYR A 294 -2.64 -4.97 -6.80
CA TYR A 294 -3.47 -5.24 -7.96
C TYR A 294 -3.21 -4.09 -8.95
N TYR A 295 -2.82 -4.42 -10.18
CA TYR A 295 -2.42 -3.42 -11.18
C TYR A 295 -3.46 -2.29 -11.28
N GLN A 296 -4.74 -2.62 -11.05
CA GLN A 296 -5.85 -1.70 -10.96
C GLN A 296 -5.78 -0.73 -9.77
N GLU A 297 -5.36 -1.16 -8.58
CA GLU A 297 -5.21 -0.30 -7.39
C GLU A 297 -3.96 0.59 -7.50
N ALA A 298 -2.85 0.09 -8.02
CA ALA A 298 -1.67 0.93 -8.32
C ALA A 298 -2.00 2.01 -9.37
N ILE A 299 -2.72 1.64 -10.43
CA ILE A 299 -3.23 2.58 -11.42
C ILE A 299 -4.23 3.56 -10.78
N GLN A 300 -5.14 3.08 -9.93
CA GLN A 300 -6.13 3.91 -9.27
C GLN A 300 -5.47 4.89 -8.28
N ASN A 301 -4.46 4.48 -7.53
CA ASN A 301 -3.67 5.35 -6.66
C ASN A 301 -2.90 6.40 -7.46
N LEU A 302 -2.31 6.04 -8.60
CA LEU A 302 -1.67 7.01 -9.51
C LEU A 302 -2.69 8.01 -10.09
N LEU A 303 -3.88 7.54 -10.47
CA LEU A 303 -4.97 8.39 -10.98
C LEU A 303 -5.55 9.30 -9.88
N VAL A 304 -5.68 8.81 -8.64
CA VAL A 304 -6.16 9.58 -7.48
C VAL A 304 -5.11 10.59 -7.01
N THR A 305 -3.84 10.20 -6.96
CA THR A 305 -2.71 11.11 -6.67
C THR A 305 -2.64 12.21 -7.71
N GLY A 306 -2.84 11.88 -8.99
CA GLY A 306 -2.96 12.86 -10.07
C GLY A 306 -4.13 13.84 -9.90
N LYS A 307 -5.19 13.46 -9.16
CA LYS A 307 -6.31 14.35 -8.80
C LYS A 307 -6.03 15.20 -7.56
N LEU A 308 -5.31 14.70 -6.57
CA LEU A 308 -4.95 15.46 -5.36
C LEU A 308 -4.08 16.69 -5.68
N PHE A 309 -3.17 16.58 -6.66
CA PHE A 309 -2.41 17.74 -7.16
C PHE A 309 -3.27 18.80 -7.88
N VAL A 310 -4.50 18.47 -8.29
CA VAL A 310 -5.43 19.43 -8.93
C VAL A 310 -6.02 20.39 -7.91
N GLU A 311 -6.47 19.87 -6.75
CA GLU A 311 -7.14 20.67 -5.72
C GLU A 311 -6.22 21.69 -5.03
N ASP A 312 -4.95 21.36 -4.82
CA ASP A 312 -3.98 22.30 -4.23
C ASP A 312 -3.57 23.41 -5.21
N SER A 313 -3.60 23.15 -6.52
CA SER A 313 -3.22 24.12 -7.55
C SER A 313 -4.31 25.15 -7.88
N ASP A 314 -5.58 24.82 -7.59
CA ASP A 314 -6.71 25.74 -7.76
C ASP A 314 -6.90 26.65 -6.54
N LYS A 315 -6.57 26.19 -5.33
CA LYS A 315 -6.60 27.02 -4.10
C LYS A 315 -5.51 28.10 -4.09
N THR A 316 -4.38 27.87 -4.75
CA THR A 316 -3.28 28.84 -4.82
C THR A 316 -3.48 29.94 -5.88
N LYS A 317 -4.52 29.86 -6.71
CA LYS A 317 -4.81 30.86 -7.77
C LYS A 317 -5.97 31.82 -7.45
N GLN A 318 -6.51 31.78 -6.22
CA GLN A 318 -7.60 32.66 -5.78
C GLN A 318 -7.13 33.88 -4.93
N TRP A 319 -5.85 34.24 -4.99
CA TRP A 319 -5.33 35.50 -4.42
C TRP A 319 -4.71 36.36 -5.51
#